data_AF-A0A8J6H5L7-F1
#
_entry.id   AF-A0A8J6H5L7-F1
#
_cell.length_a   1.000
_cell.length_b   1.000
_cell.length_c   1.000
_cell.angle_alpha   90.00
_cell.angle_beta   90.00
_cell.angle_gamma   90.00
#
_symmetry.space_group_name_H-M   'P 1'
#
loop_
_entity.id
_entity.type
_entity.pdbx_description
1 polymer ?
#
loop_
_entity_poly.entity_id
_entity_poly.type
_entity_poly.pdbx_seq_one_letter_code
_entity_poly.pdbx_strand_id
1 'polypeptide(L)'
;MKYMYVYPLSKTVWYPFVQTSSYKLVHQVRVFFFHTFFSYFVDCMLFMARKRPMAVEKYRKINKLIDVLGYFTVRSWNFQNDNVQALWKKMSEDDRKMFNFDMGDVDWSKYSENSILGGRLYLMNDSLDNVSKSKKKMYFLAIIHYVFIALMVYVLYRLLSPVVQMFL
;
A
#
# COMPACT_ATOMS: atom_id res chain seq x y z
N MET A 1 -0.50 7.86 -2.02
CA MET A 1 -0.93 6.79 -2.95
C MET A 1 -1.24 7.26 -4.37
N LYS A 2 -1.74 8.50 -4.60
CA LYS A 2 -2.08 9.04 -5.94
C LYS A 2 -1.06 8.67 -7.04
N TYR A 3 0.22 8.98 -6.82
CA TYR A 3 1.28 8.78 -7.81
C TYR A 3 1.58 7.32 -8.15
N MET A 4 1.24 6.36 -7.28
CA MET A 4 1.38 4.92 -7.57
C MET A 4 0.48 4.49 -8.74
N TYR A 5 -0.69 5.12 -8.90
CA TYR A 5 -1.59 4.86 -10.03
C TYR A 5 -1.24 5.67 -11.27
N VAL A 6 -0.52 6.78 -11.11
CA VAL A 6 0.03 7.57 -12.23
C VAL A 6 1.25 6.85 -12.84
N TYR A 7 2.09 6.23 -12.01
CA TYR A 7 3.30 5.52 -12.44
C TYR A 7 3.28 4.04 -11.98
N PRO A 8 2.31 3.23 -12.44
CA PRO A 8 2.13 1.84 -11.98
C PRO A 8 3.28 0.93 -12.42
N LEU A 9 3.78 0.07 -11.52
CA LEU A 9 4.90 -0.83 -11.83
C LEU A 9 4.51 -1.87 -12.89
N SER A 10 5.39 -2.12 -13.85
CA SER A 10 5.18 -3.10 -14.94
C SER A 10 5.05 -4.53 -14.41
N LYS A 11 5.81 -4.85 -13.36
CA LYS A 11 5.84 -6.15 -12.68
C LYS A 11 4.73 -6.35 -11.64
N THR A 12 3.77 -5.43 -11.53
CA THR A 12 2.60 -5.58 -10.64
C THR A 12 1.82 -6.85 -10.97
N VAL A 13 1.53 -7.69 -9.98
CA VAL A 13 0.79 -8.97 -10.19
C VAL A 13 -0.68 -8.83 -9.82
N TRP A 14 -1.02 -7.87 -8.96
CA TRP A 14 -2.38 -7.64 -8.48
C TRP A 14 -2.65 -6.14 -8.29
N TYR A 15 -3.92 -5.73 -8.32
CA TYR A 15 -4.31 -4.35 -8.06
C TYR A 15 -3.84 -3.91 -6.65
N PRO A 16 -3.04 -2.84 -6.54
CA PRO A 16 -2.50 -2.43 -5.25
C PRO A 16 -3.60 -1.79 -4.41
N PHE A 17 -3.72 -2.22 -3.17
CA PHE A 17 -4.49 -1.53 -2.14
C PHE A 17 -3.76 -1.71 -0.82
N VAL A 18 -3.84 -0.69 0.04
CA VAL A 18 -3.26 -0.75 1.38
C VAL A 18 -4.30 -0.19 2.33
N GLN A 19 -4.57 -0.93 3.39
CA GLN A 19 -5.50 -0.53 4.44
C GLN A 19 -4.82 -0.73 5.78
N THR A 20 -4.79 0.31 6.59
CA THR A 20 -4.32 0.25 7.97
C THR A 20 -5.52 0.14 8.92
N SER A 21 -5.28 -0.37 10.13
CA SER A 21 -6.28 -0.43 11.19
C SER A 21 -5.59 -0.37 12.53
N SER A 22 -6.15 0.43 13.45
CA SER A 22 -5.70 0.50 14.84
C SER A 22 -6.23 -0.65 15.70
N TYR A 23 -7.20 -1.42 15.18
CA TYR A 23 -7.83 -2.53 15.91
C TYR A 23 -7.24 -3.87 15.49
N LYS A 24 -6.65 -4.60 16.44
CA LYS A 24 -5.97 -5.88 16.18
C LYS A 24 -6.88 -6.93 15.54
N LEU A 25 -8.12 -7.06 16.01
CA LEU A 25 -9.08 -8.03 15.47
C LEU A 25 -9.43 -7.72 14.00
N VAL A 26 -9.70 -6.46 13.68
CA VAL A 26 -9.97 -6.02 12.30
C VAL A 26 -8.77 -6.29 11.40
N HIS A 27 -7.56 -6.02 11.89
CA HIS A 27 -6.32 -6.33 11.17
C HIS A 27 -6.18 -7.84 10.91
N GLN A 28 -6.39 -8.69 11.91
CA GLN A 28 -6.30 -10.15 11.76
C GLN A 28 -7.31 -10.70 10.76
N VAL A 29 -8.57 -10.23 10.80
CA VAL A 29 -9.60 -10.61 9.83
C VAL A 29 -9.17 -10.20 8.41
N ARG A 30 -8.65 -8.97 8.23
CA ARG A 30 -8.15 -8.51 6.93
C ARG A 30 -6.96 -9.33 6.44
N VAL A 31 -5.99 -9.64 7.30
CA VAL A 31 -4.83 -10.49 6.96
C VAL A 31 -5.29 -11.89 6.54
N PHE A 32 -6.29 -12.45 7.20
CA PHE A 32 -6.84 -13.74 6.80
C PHE A 32 -7.39 -13.71 5.37
N PHE A 33 -8.29 -12.78 5.06
CA PHE A 33 -8.92 -12.72 3.72
C PHE A 33 -7.95 -12.25 2.63
N PHE A 34 -7.25 -11.14 2.87
CA PHE A 34 -6.53 -10.43 1.81
C PHE A 34 -5.05 -10.77 1.71
N HIS A 35 -4.45 -11.39 2.74
CA HIS A 35 -3.07 -11.86 2.65
C HIS A 35 -3.07 -13.39 2.54
N THR A 36 -3.70 -14.10 3.48
CA THR A 36 -3.61 -15.57 3.55
C THR A 36 -4.42 -16.22 2.43
N PHE A 37 -5.75 -16.12 2.48
CA PHE A 37 -6.65 -16.72 1.49
C PHE A 37 -6.32 -16.23 0.08
N PHE A 38 -6.18 -14.91 -0.09
CA PHE A 38 -5.82 -14.30 -1.36
C PHE A 38 -4.48 -14.79 -1.94
N SER A 39 -3.44 -15.00 -1.11
CA SER A 39 -2.15 -15.49 -1.61
C SER A 39 -2.25 -16.89 -2.23
N TYR A 40 -2.99 -17.81 -1.60
CA TYR A 40 -3.24 -19.13 -2.16
C TYR A 40 -4.07 -19.05 -3.44
N PHE A 41 -5.09 -18.18 -3.48
CA PHE A 41 -5.87 -17.95 -4.70
C PHE A 41 -5.00 -17.50 -5.87
N VAL A 42 -4.11 -16.51 -5.66
CA VAL A 42 -3.17 -16.05 -6.70
C VAL A 42 -2.20 -17.16 -7.12
N ASP A 43 -1.68 -17.92 -6.18
CA ASP A 43 -0.74 -19.00 -6.48
C ASP A 43 -1.39 -20.16 -7.24
N CYS A 44 -2.65 -20.48 -6.93
CA CYS A 44 -3.46 -21.40 -7.73
C CYS A 44 -3.65 -20.88 -9.16
N MET A 45 -3.98 -19.60 -9.34
CA MET A 45 -4.08 -19.00 -10.69
C MET A 45 -2.76 -19.04 -11.45
N LEU A 46 -1.65 -18.72 -10.79
CA LEU A 46 -0.32 -18.80 -11.38
C LEU A 46 0.01 -20.24 -11.79
N PHE A 47 -0.26 -21.21 -10.91
CA PHE A 47 -0.06 -22.62 -11.17
C PHE A 47 -0.87 -23.11 -12.38
N MET A 48 -2.18 -22.77 -12.44
CA MET A 48 -3.04 -23.08 -13.59
C MET A 48 -2.53 -22.44 -14.88
N ALA A 49 -1.97 -21.23 -14.80
CA ALA A 49 -1.32 -20.53 -15.91
C ALA A 49 0.10 -21.04 -16.21
N ARG A 50 0.53 -22.16 -15.60
CA ARG A 50 1.89 -22.75 -15.71
C ARG A 50 3.01 -21.76 -15.34
N LYS A 51 2.73 -20.82 -14.45
CA LYS A 51 3.69 -19.87 -13.86
C LYS A 51 4.09 -20.34 -12.47
N ARG A 52 5.28 -19.94 -12.04
CA ARG A 52 5.79 -20.23 -10.70
C ARG A 52 4.93 -19.53 -9.63
N PRO A 53 4.33 -20.27 -8.69
CA PRO A 53 3.72 -19.70 -7.48
C PRO A 53 4.71 -18.84 -6.69
N MET A 54 4.27 -17.70 -6.18
CA MET A 54 5.13 -16.75 -5.46
C MET A 54 4.41 -15.89 -4.41
N ALA A 55 3.08 -15.83 -4.44
CA ALA A 55 2.29 -14.92 -3.61
C ALA A 55 2.36 -15.31 -2.13
N VAL A 56 2.28 -16.60 -1.79
CA VAL A 56 2.36 -17.08 -0.40
C VAL A 56 3.70 -16.67 0.23
N GLU A 57 4.81 -16.87 -0.47
CA GLU A 57 6.13 -16.45 0.01
C GLU A 57 6.24 -14.93 0.16
N LYS A 58 5.71 -14.16 -0.79
CA LYS A 58 5.71 -12.70 -0.71
C LYS A 58 4.91 -12.20 0.48
N TYR A 59 3.68 -12.70 0.67
CA TYR A 59 2.84 -12.28 1.78
C TYR A 59 3.41 -12.69 3.15
N ARG A 60 4.12 -13.81 3.24
CA ARG A 60 4.91 -14.16 4.45
C ARG A 60 5.94 -13.08 4.80
N LYS A 61 6.69 -12.58 3.81
CA LYS A 61 7.68 -11.50 4.00
C LYS A 61 6.99 -10.17 4.35
N ILE A 62 5.87 -9.86 3.70
CA ILE A 62 5.06 -8.66 3.97
C ILE A 62 4.50 -8.69 5.40
N ASN A 63 3.95 -9.81 5.86
CA ASN A 63 3.42 -9.94 7.22
C ASN A 63 4.52 -9.74 8.26
N LYS A 64 5.70 -10.35 8.06
CA LYS A 64 6.85 -10.11 8.95
C LYS A 64 7.24 -8.63 9.00
N LEU A 65 7.22 -7.94 7.86
CA LEU A 65 7.51 -6.50 7.81
C LEU A 65 6.43 -5.70 8.56
N ILE A 66 5.16 -6.03 8.38
CA ILE A 66 4.04 -5.39 9.07
C ILE A 66 4.17 -5.59 10.59
N ASP A 67 4.51 -6.79 11.05
CA ASP A 67 4.68 -7.07 12.48
C ASP A 67 5.79 -6.23 13.10
N VAL A 68 6.94 -6.10 12.40
CA VAL A 68 8.07 -5.27 12.85
C VAL A 68 7.73 -3.78 12.85
N LEU A 69 7.04 -3.31 11.81
CA LEU A 69 6.70 -1.88 11.65
C LEU A 69 5.43 -1.46 12.41
N GLY A 70 4.63 -2.41 12.90
CA GLY A 70 3.33 -2.12 13.50
C GLY A 70 3.42 -1.21 14.72
N TYR A 71 4.48 -1.34 15.53
CA TYR A 71 4.71 -0.47 16.68
C TYR A 71 4.83 1.01 16.27
N PHE A 72 5.55 1.28 15.19
CA PHE A 72 5.83 2.64 14.74
C PHE A 72 4.67 3.24 13.93
N THR A 73 3.99 2.41 13.13
CA THR A 73 3.02 2.89 12.13
C THR A 73 1.58 2.98 12.63
N VAL A 74 1.22 2.29 13.72
CA VAL A 74 -0.16 2.26 14.23
C VAL A 74 -0.38 3.20 15.42
N ARG A 75 0.70 3.66 16.06
CA ARG A 75 0.64 4.58 17.20
C ARG A 75 0.72 6.04 16.73
N SER A 76 0.00 6.91 17.41
CA SER A 76 0.18 8.34 17.27
C SER A 76 1.39 8.78 18.07
N TRP A 77 2.28 9.54 17.43
CA TRP A 77 3.46 10.11 18.04
C TRP A 77 3.31 11.62 18.06
N ASN A 78 3.46 12.22 19.23
CA ASN A 78 3.53 13.67 19.36
C ASN A 78 5.00 14.05 19.51
N PHE A 79 5.57 14.66 18.47
CA PHE A 79 6.95 15.14 18.47
C PHE A 79 6.95 16.64 18.80
N GLN A 80 7.41 17.00 19.98
CA GLN A 80 7.64 18.41 20.33
C GLN A 80 8.84 18.94 19.54
N ASN A 81 8.66 20.07 18.88
CA ASN A 81 9.71 20.71 18.07
C ASN A 81 9.91 22.20 18.41
N ASP A 82 9.50 22.63 19.61
CA ASP A 82 9.49 24.04 20.02
C ASP A 82 10.86 24.71 19.88
N ASN A 83 11.94 24.01 20.23
CA ASN A 83 13.30 24.52 20.10
C ASN A 83 13.72 24.72 18.63
N VAL A 84 13.29 23.82 17.73
CA VAL A 84 13.56 23.93 16.28
C VAL A 84 12.82 25.14 15.72
N GLN A 85 11.56 25.31 16.10
CA GLN A 85 10.74 26.45 15.70
C GLN A 85 11.26 27.77 16.25
N ALA A 86 11.71 27.79 17.51
CA ALA A 86 12.31 28.97 18.14
C ALA A 86 13.64 29.34 17.49
N LEU A 87 14.47 28.36 17.15
CA LEU A 87 15.72 28.58 16.42
C LEU A 87 15.45 29.19 15.05
N TRP A 88 14.54 28.59 14.27
CA TRP A 88 14.15 29.11 12.96
C TRP A 88 13.73 30.58 13.04
N LYS A 89 12.87 30.93 14.01
CA LYS A 89 12.39 32.31 14.24
C LYS A 89 13.50 33.31 14.59
N LYS A 90 14.58 32.86 15.22
CA LYS A 90 15.72 33.72 15.60
C LYS A 90 16.76 33.90 14.51
N MET A 91 16.78 33.03 13.49
CA MET A 91 17.74 33.11 12.39
C MET A 91 17.50 34.35 11.52
N SER A 92 18.60 34.90 10.99
CA SER A 92 18.56 35.93 9.97
C SER A 92 17.99 35.37 8.65
N GLU A 93 17.55 36.25 7.74
CA GLU A 93 17.07 35.81 6.44
C GLU A 93 18.14 35.08 5.62
N ASP A 94 19.40 35.52 5.72
CA ASP A 94 20.52 34.91 4.99
C ASP A 94 20.81 33.50 5.53
N ASP A 95 20.80 33.32 6.86
CA ASP A 95 20.98 32.00 7.48
C ASP A 95 19.84 31.05 7.13
N ARG A 96 18.59 31.54 7.11
CA ARG A 96 17.43 30.72 6.71
C ARG A 96 17.53 30.26 5.26
N LYS A 97 18.01 31.12 4.36
CA LYS A 97 18.23 30.76 2.95
C LYS A 97 19.36 29.75 2.80
N MET A 98 20.45 29.92 3.56
CA MET A 98 21.62 29.04 3.48
C MET A 98 21.37 27.67 4.13
N PHE A 99 20.59 27.62 5.20
CA PHE A 99 20.32 26.41 5.99
C PHE A 99 18.81 26.18 6.17
N ASN A 100 18.08 25.99 5.07
CA ASN A 100 16.65 25.77 5.16
C ASN A 100 16.33 24.37 5.74
N PHE A 101 15.72 24.37 6.93
CA PHE A 101 15.17 23.18 7.59
C PHE A 101 13.68 23.33 7.93
N ASP A 102 13.00 24.34 7.36
CA ASP A 102 11.57 24.52 7.53
C ASP A 102 10.80 23.46 6.76
N MET A 103 10.13 22.58 7.51
CA MET A 103 9.28 21.54 6.93
C MET A 103 8.00 22.11 6.30
N GLY A 104 7.66 23.38 6.57
CA GLY A 104 6.57 24.10 5.93
C GLY A 104 6.82 24.41 4.45
N ASP A 105 8.09 24.57 4.06
CA ASP A 105 8.49 24.86 2.68
C ASP A 105 8.51 23.61 1.79
N VAL A 106 8.34 22.42 2.39
CA VAL A 106 8.38 21.14 1.65
C VAL A 106 7.10 20.96 0.84
N ASP A 107 7.24 20.93 -0.50
CA ASP A 107 6.19 20.43 -1.38
C ASP A 107 6.08 18.90 -1.24
N TRP A 108 5.24 18.47 -0.30
CA TRP A 108 4.96 17.07 -0.03
C TRP A 108 4.41 16.30 -1.24
N SER A 109 3.75 16.99 -2.18
CA SER A 109 3.21 16.36 -3.38
C SER A 109 4.35 16.03 -4.34
N LYS A 110 5.22 16.99 -4.62
CA LYS A 110 6.43 16.79 -5.46
C LYS A 110 7.40 15.81 -4.83
N TYR A 111 7.62 15.88 -3.53
CA TYR A 111 8.41 14.89 -2.79
C TYR A 111 7.85 13.48 -2.96
N SER A 112 6.54 13.31 -2.81
CA SER A 112 5.88 12.01 -2.97
C SER A 112 5.98 11.48 -4.40
N GLU A 113 5.83 12.34 -5.40
CA GLU A 113 5.98 11.99 -6.81
C GLU A 113 7.41 11.53 -7.13
N ASN A 114 8.39 12.33 -6.74
CA ASN A 114 9.81 12.02 -6.91
C ASN A 114 10.19 10.72 -6.20
N SER A 115 9.64 10.46 -5.02
CA SER A 115 9.87 9.22 -4.28
C SER A 115 9.33 8.00 -5.03
N ILE A 116 8.13 8.10 -5.63
CA ILE A 116 7.54 7.02 -6.44
C ILE A 116 8.35 6.81 -7.74
N LEU A 117 8.73 7.88 -8.43
CA LEU A 117 9.55 7.83 -9.64
C LEU A 117 10.94 7.24 -9.36
N GLY A 118 11.58 7.70 -8.29
CA GLY A 118 12.88 7.21 -7.85
C GLY A 118 12.82 5.73 -7.46
N GLY A 119 11.81 5.32 -6.69
CA GLY A 119 11.60 3.91 -6.36
C GLY A 119 11.39 3.05 -7.61
N ARG A 120 10.61 3.54 -8.57
CA ARG A 120 10.40 2.86 -9.86
C ARG A 120 11.71 2.68 -10.63
N LEU A 121 12.45 3.76 -10.85
CA LEU A 121 13.65 3.76 -11.69
C LEU A 121 14.81 3.03 -11.02
N TYR A 122 15.08 3.32 -9.75
CA TYR A 122 16.31 2.91 -9.09
C TYR A 122 16.16 1.66 -8.21
N LEU A 123 15.00 1.45 -7.57
CA LEU A 123 14.80 0.25 -6.73
C LEU A 123 14.20 -0.91 -7.53
N MET A 124 13.24 -0.61 -8.41
CA MET A 124 12.51 -1.63 -9.17
C MET A 124 13.09 -1.87 -10.56
N ASN A 125 14.02 -1.02 -11.01
CA ASN A 125 14.62 -1.03 -12.34
C ASN A 125 13.54 -1.12 -13.44
N ASP A 126 12.57 -0.21 -13.36
CA ASP A 126 11.37 -0.20 -14.21
C ASP A 126 11.30 1.10 -15.02
N SER A 127 11.56 1.04 -16.33
CA SER A 127 11.61 2.24 -17.20
C SER A 127 10.29 3.03 -17.19
N LEU A 128 10.38 4.35 -17.45
CA LEU A 128 9.22 5.20 -17.67
C LEU A 128 8.53 4.93 -19.01
N ASP A 129 9.23 4.37 -20.00
CA ASP A 129 8.67 4.11 -21.34
C ASP A 129 7.50 3.12 -21.29
N ASN A 130 7.50 2.23 -20.30
CA ASN A 130 6.49 1.20 -20.15
C ASN A 130 5.30 1.65 -19.27
N VAL A 131 5.27 2.90 -18.79
CA VAL A 131 4.20 3.41 -17.91
C VAL A 131 2.83 3.30 -18.59
N SER A 132 2.72 3.67 -19.86
CA SER A 132 1.47 3.57 -20.62
C SER A 132 0.94 2.13 -20.71
N LYS A 133 1.83 1.15 -20.93
CA LYS A 133 1.47 -0.28 -20.92
C LYS A 133 1.06 -0.74 -19.52
N SER A 134 1.78 -0.29 -18.51
CA SER A 134 1.52 -0.62 -17.11
C SER A 134 0.18 -0.07 -16.62
N LYS A 135 -0.25 1.11 -17.09
CA LYS A 135 -1.59 1.66 -16.84
C LYS A 135 -2.70 0.78 -17.39
N LYS A 136 -2.59 0.33 -18.66
CA LYS A 136 -3.58 -0.60 -19.25
C LYS A 136 -3.69 -1.90 -18.45
N LYS A 137 -2.55 -2.47 -18.05
CA LYS A 137 -2.51 -3.63 -17.17
C LYS A 137 -3.17 -3.36 -15.81
N MET A 138 -2.94 -2.18 -15.22
CA MET A 138 -3.54 -1.79 -13.95
C MET A 138 -5.07 -1.72 -14.02
N TYR A 139 -5.65 -1.20 -15.11
CA TYR A 139 -7.10 -1.21 -15.33
C TYR A 139 -7.66 -2.63 -15.38
N PHE A 140 -7.01 -3.53 -16.11
CA PHE A 140 -7.43 -4.94 -16.16
C PHE A 140 -7.34 -5.61 -14.78
N LEU A 141 -6.25 -5.38 -14.04
CA LEU A 141 -6.11 -5.88 -12.67
C LEU A 141 -7.16 -5.30 -11.72
N ALA A 142 -7.58 -4.05 -11.91
CA ALA A 142 -8.65 -3.44 -11.13
C ALA A 142 -9.98 -4.15 -11.37
N ILE A 143 -10.32 -4.47 -12.62
CA ILE A 143 -11.54 -5.24 -12.94
C ILE A 143 -11.52 -6.60 -12.23
N ILE A 144 -10.42 -7.35 -12.36
CA ILE A 144 -10.26 -8.65 -11.67
C ILE A 144 -10.44 -8.48 -10.16
N HIS A 145 -9.84 -7.44 -9.58
CA HIS A 145 -9.91 -7.17 -8.15
C HIS A 145 -11.34 -6.92 -7.67
N TYR A 146 -12.09 -6.04 -8.35
CA TYR A 146 -13.46 -5.74 -7.95
C TYR A 146 -14.41 -6.93 -8.17
N VAL A 147 -14.22 -7.71 -9.23
CA VAL A 147 -14.97 -8.96 -9.44
C VAL A 147 -14.66 -9.96 -8.32
N PHE A 148 -13.39 -10.12 -7.94
CA PHE A 148 -12.99 -10.98 -6.83
C PHE A 148 -13.60 -10.53 -5.50
N ILE A 149 -13.61 -9.23 -5.20
CA ILE A 149 -14.24 -8.69 -3.99
C ILE A 149 -15.76 -8.96 -4.02
N ALA A 150 -16.43 -8.68 -5.13
CA ALA A 150 -17.87 -8.89 -5.27
C ALA A 150 -18.24 -10.37 -5.04
N LEU A 151 -17.46 -11.30 -5.62
CA LEU A 151 -17.63 -12.74 -5.41
C LEU A 151 -17.40 -13.13 -3.95
N MET A 152 -16.35 -12.61 -3.32
CA MET A 152 -16.04 -12.89 -1.91
C MET A 152 -17.17 -12.41 -0.99
N VAL A 153 -17.68 -11.20 -1.21
CA VAL A 153 -18.83 -10.66 -0.47
C VAL A 153 -20.08 -11.50 -0.69
N TYR A 154 -20.36 -11.89 -1.93
CA TYR A 154 -21.49 -12.76 -2.26
C TYR A 154 -21.41 -14.12 -1.55
N VAL A 155 -20.24 -14.77 -1.57
CA VAL A 155 -20.02 -16.05 -0.89
C VAL A 155 -20.20 -15.90 0.62
N LEU A 156 -19.62 -14.84 1.22
CA LEU A 156 -19.80 -14.57 2.64
C LEU A 156 -21.27 -14.34 3.01
N TYR A 157 -22.00 -13.57 2.22
CA TYR A 157 -23.44 -13.37 2.41
C TYR A 157 -24.21 -14.69 2.35
N ARG A 158 -23.93 -15.56 1.37
CA ARG A 158 -24.59 -16.86 1.22
C ARG A 158 -24.29 -17.84 2.35
N LEU A 159 -23.09 -17.77 2.94
CA LEU A 159 -22.72 -18.60 4.10
C LEU A 159 -23.37 -18.12 5.40
N LEU A 160 -23.56 -16.79 5.54
CA LEU A 160 -24.14 -16.19 6.73
C LEU A 160 -25.67 -16.11 6.69
N SER A 161 -26.28 -16.11 5.50
CA SER A 161 -27.74 -15.95 5.37
C SER A 161 -28.57 -17.00 6.13
N PRO A 162 -28.21 -18.30 6.17
CA PRO A 162 -28.97 -19.28 6.95
C PRO A 162 -28.86 -19.01 8.46
N VAL A 163 -27.72 -18.50 8.92
CA VAL A 163 -27.51 -18.14 10.32
C VAL A 163 -28.38 -16.97 10.73
N VAL A 164 -28.44 -15.93 9.90
CA VAL A 164 -29.31 -14.77 10.15
C VAL A 164 -30.79 -15.16 10.15
N GLN A 165 -31.21 -16.06 9.25
CA GLN A 165 -32.58 -16.58 9.19
C GLN A 165 -32.98 -17.44 10.40
N MET A 166 -32.03 -18.02 11.14
CA MET A 166 -32.34 -18.76 12.38
C MET A 166 -32.70 -17.86 13.58
N PHE A 167 -32.40 -16.56 13.50
CA PHE A 167 -32.65 -15.58 14.56
C PHE A 167 -33.72 -14.53 14.21
N LEU A 168 -34.34 -14.64 13.02
CA LEU A 168 -35.50 -13.85 12.57
C LEU A 168 -36.75 -14.71 12.66
#